data_AF-A0A1A8HMA6-F1
#
_entry.id   AF-A0A1A8HMA6-F1
#
_cell.length_a   1.000
_cell.length_b   1.000
_cell.length_c   1.000
_cell.angle_alpha   90.00
_cell.angle_beta   90.00
_cell.angle_gamma   90.00
#
_symmetry.space_group_name_H-M   'P 1'
#
loop_
_entity.id
_entity.type
_entity.pdbx_description
1 polymer ?
#
loop_
_entity_poly.entity_id
_entity_poly.type
_entity_poly.pdbx_seq_one_letter_code
_entity_poly.pdbx_strand_id
1 'polypeptide(L)'
;MAVRQQQFQIDVRSVEELFGQQEEVVTGLRGGTATTGTSTRISRSRSFKDSSKGEISILDSKRGMNVGIFLKQFKKSNHSIVEDIRRGEGKIYGAELLKDLLKLLPDAEEIKKLQAFKGDPDKLTLVDSFMHLLIQVPRFEVRIEAMVLREEFFPCCAAMGHDIDIIRAATKELMNCEELHAILHLVLQAGNIMNAGGYAGNAVGFKLSSLLSLADTKANKP
;
A
#
# COMPACT_ATOMS: atom_id res chain seq x y z
N MET A 1 32.72 -49.11 3.33
CA MET A 1 32.55 -47.80 3.99
C MET A 1 31.24 -47.82 4.76
N ALA A 2 31.27 -47.74 6.09
CA ALA A 2 30.07 -47.81 6.92
C ALA A 2 29.55 -46.41 7.23
N VAL A 3 28.30 -46.11 6.85
CA VAL A 3 27.63 -44.84 7.11
C VAL A 3 27.15 -44.85 8.57
N ARG A 4 27.75 -43.99 9.41
CA ARG A 4 27.27 -43.75 10.78
C ARG A 4 25.95 -42.99 10.72
N GLN A 5 24.85 -43.64 11.10
CA GLN A 5 23.60 -42.94 11.42
C GLN A 5 23.84 -42.11 12.68
N GLN A 6 23.88 -40.78 12.55
CA GLN A 6 23.89 -39.89 13.70
C GLN A 6 22.45 -39.76 14.20
N GLN A 7 22.22 -40.27 15.41
CA GLN A 7 20.94 -40.20 16.08
C GLN A 7 20.83 -38.84 16.75
N PHE A 8 20.18 -37.88 16.09
CA PHE A 8 19.91 -36.57 16.66
C PHE A 8 18.78 -36.69 17.68
N GLN A 9 19.11 -36.60 18.97
CA GLN A 9 18.12 -36.45 20.04
C GLN A 9 18.02 -34.97 20.41
N ILE A 10 16.80 -34.44 20.42
CA ILE A 10 16.51 -33.11 20.94
C ILE A 10 16.46 -33.20 22.46
N ASP A 11 17.24 -32.36 23.12
CA ASP A 11 17.20 -32.22 24.58
C ASP A 11 15.94 -31.46 24.99
N VAL A 12 14.92 -32.24 25.33
CA VAL A 12 13.60 -31.74 25.74
C VAL A 12 13.70 -30.83 26.95
N ARG A 13 14.64 -31.06 27.88
CA ARG A 13 14.81 -30.19 29.06
C ARG A 13 15.33 -28.82 28.69
N SER A 14 16.33 -28.76 27.81
CA SER A 14 16.85 -27.49 27.29
C SER A 14 15.77 -26.69 26.56
N VAL A 15 14.91 -27.37 25.78
CA VAL A 15 13.79 -26.72 25.08
C VAL A 15 12.73 -26.23 26.08
N GLU A 16 12.40 -27.00 27.10
CA GLU A 16 11.46 -26.59 28.15
C GLU A 16 12.01 -25.44 29.02
N GLU A 17 13.30 -25.38 29.31
CA GLU A 17 13.90 -24.22 30.00
C GLU A 17 13.88 -22.94 29.15
N LEU A 18 14.12 -23.07 27.84
CA LEU A 18 14.20 -21.93 26.94
C LEU A 18 12.83 -21.38 26.51
N PHE A 19 11.82 -22.26 26.41
CA PHE A 19 10.52 -21.94 25.82
C PHE A 19 9.32 -22.30 26.70
N GLY A 20 9.52 -22.98 27.83
CA GLY A 20 8.47 -23.29 28.78
C GLY A 20 7.99 -22.05 29.53
N GLN A 21 6.68 -21.94 29.72
CA GLN A 21 6.10 -20.89 30.56
C GLN A 21 6.21 -21.34 32.02
N GLN A 22 6.90 -20.57 32.87
CA GLN A 22 6.94 -20.81 34.31
C GLN A 22 5.54 -20.57 34.90
N GLU A 23 4.86 -21.63 35.32
CA GLU A 23 3.72 -21.52 36.24
C GLU A 23 4.26 -21.23 37.65
N GLU A 24 4.07 -20.01 38.13
CA GLU A 24 4.33 -19.65 39.52
C GLU A 24 3.32 -20.34 40.44
N VAL A 25 3.73 -21.44 41.08
CA VAL A 25 3.01 -22.02 42.21
C VAL A 25 3.34 -21.19 43.46
N VAL A 26 2.40 -20.34 43.86
CA VAL A 26 2.49 -19.55 45.10
C VAL A 26 2.17 -20.47 46.30
N THR A 27 3.20 -20.84 47.05
CA THR A 27 3.06 -21.29 48.45
C THR A 27 4.06 -20.56 49.32
N GLY A 28 3.56 -19.77 50.27
CA GLY A 28 4.37 -18.92 51.14
C GLY A 28 5.05 -19.67 52.30
N LEU A 29 6.09 -19.05 52.85
CA LEU A 29 6.34 -18.82 54.30
C LEU A 29 7.76 -18.25 54.54
N ARG A 30 7.79 -17.10 55.25
CA ARG A 30 8.80 -16.55 56.19
C ARG A 30 10.31 -16.83 56.03
N GLY A 31 11.11 -15.74 56.06
CA GLY A 31 12.32 -15.65 56.92
C GLY A 31 13.58 -14.97 56.35
N GLY A 32 13.84 -13.73 56.79
CA GLY A 32 15.13 -13.27 57.36
C GLY A 32 16.44 -13.14 56.53
N THR A 33 16.95 -11.90 56.52
CA THR A 33 18.36 -11.43 56.59
C THR A 33 19.15 -11.07 55.31
N ALA A 34 20.00 -10.05 55.52
CA ALA A 34 20.61 -9.11 54.58
C ALA A 34 21.81 -9.64 53.77
N THR A 35 22.10 -9.01 52.63
CA THR A 35 23.42 -8.37 52.36
C THR A 35 23.48 -7.64 51.00
N THR A 36 24.27 -6.57 51.02
CA THR A 36 24.74 -5.63 50.00
C THR A 36 25.24 -6.21 48.67
N GLY A 37 24.99 -5.51 47.55
CA GLY A 37 25.70 -5.74 46.28
C GLY A 37 25.19 -4.92 45.09
N THR A 38 25.87 -3.81 44.79
CA THR A 38 25.68 -2.89 43.67
C THR A 38 25.86 -3.55 42.29
N SER A 39 24.91 -3.39 41.35
CA SER A 39 25.21 -3.10 39.92
C SER A 39 23.93 -2.78 39.13
N THR A 40 23.66 -1.49 38.93
CA THR A 40 22.70 -0.97 37.96
C THR A 40 23.18 -1.25 36.54
N ARG A 41 22.66 -2.30 35.90
CA ARG A 41 22.62 -2.43 34.43
C ARG A 41 21.22 -2.12 33.94
N ILE A 42 21.07 -0.92 33.39
CA ILE A 42 19.90 -0.47 32.65
C ILE A 42 19.81 -1.31 31.36
N SER A 43 19.02 -2.38 31.38
CA SER A 43 18.54 -3.03 30.16
C SER A 43 17.23 -2.37 29.75
N ARG A 44 17.29 -1.49 28.75
CA ARG A 44 16.11 -0.97 28.06
C ARG A 44 15.61 -2.02 27.07
N SER A 45 15.02 -3.10 27.56
CA SER A 45 14.08 -3.89 26.77
C SER A 45 12.68 -3.36 27.06
N ARG A 46 12.26 -2.33 26.31
CA ARG A 46 10.85 -1.97 26.21
C ARG A 46 10.15 -3.06 25.41
N SER A 47 9.94 -4.20 26.05
CA SER A 47 9.04 -5.23 25.59
C SER A 47 7.65 -4.62 25.53
N PHE A 48 7.00 -4.71 24.36
CA PHE A 48 5.58 -4.41 24.16
C PHE A 48 4.69 -5.42 24.88
N LYS A 49 4.84 -5.52 26.20
CA LYS A 49 4.02 -6.38 27.05
C LYS A 49 3.74 -5.67 28.37
N ASP A 50 3.07 -4.53 28.24
CA ASP A 50 2.18 -4.04 29.29
C ASP A 50 0.82 -3.83 28.63
N SER A 51 0.17 -4.94 28.28
CA SER A 51 -1.29 -4.92 28.17
C SER A 51 -1.76 -4.68 29.59
N SER A 52 -2.17 -3.45 29.86
CA SER A 52 -2.80 -3.08 31.11
C SER A 52 -3.87 -4.15 31.41
N LYS A 53 -3.86 -4.71 32.62
CA LYS A 53 -4.69 -5.87 33.04
C LYS A 53 -6.22 -5.60 33.05
N GLY A 54 -6.72 -4.67 32.23
CA GLY A 54 -8.12 -4.32 32.07
C GLY A 54 -8.53 -3.87 30.67
N GLU A 55 -7.64 -3.90 29.67
CA GLU A 55 -8.00 -3.54 28.29
C GLU A 55 -8.80 -4.66 27.60
N ILE A 56 -9.91 -4.27 26.96
CA ILE A 56 -10.83 -5.14 26.24
C ILE A 56 -10.52 -5.07 24.75
N SER A 57 -10.23 -6.23 24.15
CA SER A 57 -10.02 -6.37 22.70
C SER A 57 -11.23 -7.04 22.04
N ILE A 58 -11.77 -6.45 20.97
CA ILE A 58 -12.91 -7.00 20.21
C ILE A 58 -12.41 -7.67 18.93
N LEU A 59 -11.50 -6.99 18.23
CA LEU A 59 -10.82 -7.54 17.05
C LEU A 59 -9.81 -8.62 17.45
N ASP A 60 -9.48 -9.51 16.51
CA ASP A 60 -8.42 -10.48 16.72
C ASP A 60 -7.04 -9.80 16.78
N SER A 61 -6.09 -10.45 17.44
CA SER A 61 -4.77 -9.88 17.71
C SER A 61 -4.01 -9.47 16.44
N LYS A 62 -4.10 -10.26 15.36
CA LYS A 62 -3.40 -9.95 14.10
C LYS A 62 -4.01 -8.73 13.43
N ARG A 63 -5.34 -8.67 13.38
CA ARG A 63 -6.09 -7.53 12.87
C ARG A 63 -5.83 -6.26 13.67
N GLY A 64 -5.92 -6.35 15.00
CA GLY A 64 -5.62 -5.28 15.93
C GLY A 64 -4.21 -4.73 15.72
N MET A 65 -3.21 -5.60 15.59
CA MET A 65 -1.83 -5.18 15.32
C MET A 65 -1.69 -4.42 14.00
N ASN A 66 -2.25 -4.94 12.91
CA ASN A 66 -2.16 -4.32 11.59
C ASN A 66 -2.78 -2.91 11.56
N VAL A 67 -3.99 -2.78 12.11
CA VAL A 67 -4.69 -1.49 12.20
C VAL A 67 -3.95 -0.56 13.16
N GLY A 68 -3.46 -1.06 14.29
CA GLY A 68 -2.71 -0.26 15.26
C GLY A 68 -1.40 0.31 14.71
N ILE A 69 -0.68 -0.46 13.90
CA ILE A 69 0.51 0.03 13.18
C ILE A 69 0.12 1.13 12.20
N PHE A 70 -0.96 0.92 11.46
CA PHE A 70 -1.45 1.89 10.48
C PHE A 70 -1.91 3.20 11.12
N LEU A 71 -2.68 3.15 12.21
CA LEU A 71 -3.18 4.34 12.91
C LEU A 71 -2.06 5.26 13.41
N LYS A 72 -0.88 4.72 13.73
CA LYS A 72 0.29 5.54 14.11
C LYS A 72 0.73 6.51 13.00
N GLN A 73 0.42 6.23 11.74
CA GLN A 73 0.77 7.10 10.61
C GLN A 73 -0.03 8.41 10.61
N PHE A 74 -1.24 8.41 11.18
CA PHE A 74 -2.10 9.60 11.29
C PHE A 74 -1.56 10.64 12.28
N LYS A 75 -0.72 10.23 13.24
CA LYS A 75 -0.11 11.09 14.28
C LYS A 75 -1.15 11.97 15.03
N LYS A 76 -2.37 11.46 15.16
CA LYS A 76 -3.52 12.11 15.81
C LYS A 76 -4.23 11.15 16.75
N SER A 77 -5.01 11.69 17.67
CA SER A 77 -5.89 10.88 18.53
C SER A 77 -7.05 10.30 17.74
N ASN A 78 -7.57 9.15 18.17
CA ASN A 78 -8.72 8.49 17.54
C ASN A 78 -9.91 9.44 17.36
N HIS A 79 -10.24 10.21 18.40
CA HIS A 79 -11.31 11.21 18.35
C HIS A 79 -11.08 12.27 17.28
N SER A 80 -9.85 12.78 17.14
CA SER A 80 -9.54 13.77 16.10
C SER A 80 -9.65 13.15 14.71
N ILE A 81 -9.16 11.93 14.50
CA ILE A 81 -9.24 11.27 13.18
C ILE A 81 -10.71 11.05 12.79
N VAL A 82 -11.52 10.54 13.73
CA VAL A 82 -12.94 10.27 13.48
C VAL A 82 -13.72 11.57 13.26
N GLU A 83 -13.39 12.65 13.96
CA GLU A 83 -14.01 13.96 13.73
C GLU A 83 -13.64 14.53 12.35
N ASP A 84 -12.38 14.39 11.93
CA ASP A 84 -11.96 14.78 10.59
C ASP A 84 -12.71 13.99 9.52
N ILE A 85 -12.90 12.67 9.70
CA ILE A 85 -13.72 11.83 8.80
C ILE A 85 -15.19 12.30 8.80
N ARG A 86 -15.73 12.65 9.97
CA ARG A 86 -17.10 13.16 10.10
C ARG A 86 -17.29 14.48 9.35
N ARG A 87 -16.29 15.37 9.41
CA ARG A 87 -16.27 16.66 8.68
C ARG A 87 -15.86 16.51 7.22
N GLY A 88 -15.26 15.38 6.86
CA GLY A 88 -14.67 15.16 5.55
C GLY A 88 -13.36 15.93 5.36
N GLU A 89 -12.59 16.21 6.40
CA GLU A 89 -11.31 16.94 6.34
C GLU A 89 -10.15 15.97 6.03
N GLY A 90 -9.87 15.76 4.74
CA GLY A 90 -8.92 14.75 4.25
C GLY A 90 -7.56 15.31 3.83
N LYS A 91 -7.46 16.62 3.61
CA LYS A 91 -6.29 17.29 3.02
C LYS A 91 -4.98 17.05 3.78
N ILE A 92 -5.07 16.94 5.10
CA ILE A 92 -3.91 16.70 5.98
C ILE A 92 -3.36 15.27 5.87
N TYR A 93 -4.17 14.32 5.40
CA TYR A 93 -3.81 12.91 5.28
C TYR A 93 -3.32 12.57 3.87
N GLY A 94 -3.87 13.25 2.86
CA GLY A 94 -3.61 12.95 1.46
C GLY A 94 -4.35 11.69 0.97
N ALA A 95 -4.38 11.52 -0.35
CA ALA A 95 -5.13 10.44 -1.00
C ALA A 95 -4.64 9.04 -0.59
N GLU A 96 -3.32 8.82 -0.55
CA GLU A 96 -2.75 7.49 -0.31
C GLU A 96 -3.06 6.96 1.08
N LEU A 97 -2.89 7.79 2.12
CA LEU A 97 -3.20 7.37 3.49
C LEU A 97 -4.71 7.08 3.66
N LEU A 98 -5.57 7.87 3.00
CA LEU A 98 -7.02 7.64 3.03
C LEU A 98 -7.43 6.35 2.28
N LYS A 99 -6.79 6.05 1.14
CA LYS A 99 -7.00 4.78 0.41
C LYS A 99 -6.56 3.57 1.24
N ASP A 100 -5.45 3.67 1.95
CA ASP A 100 -5.01 2.59 2.82
C ASP A 100 -5.94 2.41 4.01
N LEU A 101 -6.55 3.50 4.51
CA LEU A 101 -7.62 3.40 5.51
C LEU A 101 -8.84 2.65 4.98
N LEU A 102 -9.25 2.88 3.72
CA LEU A 102 -10.35 2.15 3.08
C LEU A 102 -10.12 0.63 3.09
N LYS A 103 -8.88 0.18 2.86
CA LYS A 103 -8.52 -1.25 2.89
C LYS A 103 -8.57 -1.85 4.30
N LEU A 104 -8.58 -1.02 5.33
CA LEU A 104 -8.52 -1.41 6.73
C LEU A 104 -9.83 -1.21 7.48
N LEU A 105 -10.89 -0.76 6.79
CA LEU A 105 -12.21 -0.60 7.37
C LEU A 105 -12.75 -1.90 7.95
N PRO A 106 -13.58 -1.83 9.00
CA PRO A 106 -14.14 -3.02 9.62
C PRO A 106 -15.12 -3.71 8.66
N ASP A 107 -15.07 -5.04 8.59
CA ASP A 107 -16.03 -5.82 7.80
C ASP A 107 -17.41 -5.92 8.50
N ALA A 108 -18.41 -6.49 7.81
CA ALA A 108 -19.77 -6.59 8.33
C ALA A 108 -19.87 -7.40 9.65
N GLU A 109 -19.01 -8.39 9.86
CA GLU A 109 -18.98 -9.19 11.09
C GLU A 109 -18.27 -8.43 12.23
N GLU A 110 -17.17 -7.74 11.93
CA GLU A 110 -16.48 -6.83 12.85
C GLU A 110 -17.43 -5.70 13.30
N ILE A 111 -18.18 -5.10 12.38
CA ILE A 111 -19.19 -4.07 12.69
C ILE A 111 -20.24 -4.61 13.66
N LYS A 112 -20.79 -5.81 13.42
CA LYS A 112 -21.78 -6.42 14.33
C LYS A 112 -21.21 -6.63 15.73
N LYS A 113 -19.97 -7.12 15.85
CA LYS A 113 -19.30 -7.31 17.15
C LYS A 113 -19.08 -5.98 17.87
N LEU A 114 -18.64 -4.96 17.16
CA LEU A 114 -18.41 -3.61 17.69
C LEU A 114 -19.72 -2.93 18.12
N GLN A 115 -20.83 -3.18 17.42
CA GLN A 115 -22.17 -2.70 17.78
C GLN A 115 -22.78 -3.45 18.97
N ALA A 116 -22.49 -4.75 19.10
CA ALA A 116 -22.97 -5.57 20.21
C ALA A 116 -22.22 -5.31 21.52
N PHE A 117 -21.09 -4.60 21.48
CA PHE A 117 -20.33 -4.25 22.67
C PHE A 117 -21.13 -3.31 23.59
N LYS A 118 -21.37 -3.76 24.83
CA LYS A 118 -22.07 -3.01 25.89
C LYS A 118 -21.16 -2.67 27.08
N GLY A 119 -19.85 -2.89 26.93
CA GLY A 119 -18.88 -2.57 27.97
C GLY A 119 -18.55 -1.08 28.01
N ASP A 120 -17.61 -0.74 28.88
CA ASP A 120 -17.07 0.61 29.00
C ASP A 120 -16.13 0.91 27.81
N PRO A 121 -16.44 1.90 26.94
CA PRO A 121 -15.60 2.24 25.80
C PRO A 121 -14.18 2.71 26.19
N ASP A 122 -14.00 3.24 27.40
CA ASP A 122 -12.70 3.72 27.88
C ASP A 122 -11.73 2.58 28.20
N LYS A 123 -12.26 1.34 28.30
CA LYS A 123 -11.45 0.13 28.49
C LYS A 123 -11.10 -0.56 27.18
N LEU A 124 -11.57 -0.09 26.03
CA LEU A 124 -11.20 -0.69 24.75
C LEU A 124 -9.72 -0.43 24.43
N THR A 125 -9.09 -1.37 23.74
CA THR A 125 -7.76 -1.09 23.17
C THR A 125 -7.83 0.14 22.25
N LEU A 126 -6.69 0.79 22.00
CA LEU A 126 -6.62 1.94 21.08
C LEU A 126 -7.28 1.64 19.72
N VAL A 127 -7.14 0.41 19.23
CA VAL A 127 -7.63 0.02 17.91
C VAL A 127 -9.14 -0.21 17.95
N ASP A 128 -9.62 -0.95 18.95
CA ASP A 128 -11.06 -1.19 19.11
C ASP A 128 -11.81 0.10 19.41
N SER A 129 -11.21 1.01 20.19
CA SER A 129 -11.73 2.37 20.43
C SER A 129 -11.88 3.15 19.13
N PHE A 130 -10.87 3.14 18.26
CA PHE A 130 -10.96 3.80 16.94
C PHE A 130 -12.09 3.21 16.10
N MET A 131 -12.15 1.88 15.96
CA MET A 131 -13.18 1.23 15.15
C MET A 131 -14.57 1.45 15.72
N HIS A 132 -14.73 1.39 17.04
CA HIS A 132 -16.00 1.65 17.71
C HIS A 132 -16.48 3.09 17.49
N LEU A 133 -15.59 4.08 17.52
CA LEU A 133 -15.92 5.47 17.18
C LEU A 133 -16.23 5.65 15.69
N LEU A 134 -15.50 4.95 14.81
CA LEU A 134 -15.68 5.03 13.37
C LEU A 134 -17.06 4.53 12.92
N ILE A 135 -17.52 3.40 13.45
CA ILE A 135 -18.84 2.82 13.09
C ILE A 135 -20.02 3.70 13.54
N GLN A 136 -19.80 4.64 14.47
CA GLN A 136 -20.80 5.63 14.87
C GLN A 136 -20.93 6.77 13.85
N VAL A 137 -19.97 6.93 12.93
CA VAL A 137 -20.05 7.92 11.86
C VAL A 137 -20.97 7.40 10.75
N PRO A 138 -22.07 8.11 10.42
CA PRO A 138 -22.99 7.65 9.39
C PRO A 138 -22.32 7.56 8.03
N ARG A 139 -22.39 6.39 7.39
CA ARG A 139 -21.81 6.10 6.08
C ARG A 139 -20.32 6.44 6.01
N PHE A 140 -19.54 6.05 7.03
CA PHE A 140 -18.11 6.34 7.12
C PHE A 140 -17.33 5.86 5.89
N GLU A 141 -17.67 4.72 5.31
CA GLU A 141 -17.03 4.18 4.10
C GLU A 141 -17.11 5.18 2.94
N VAL A 142 -18.34 5.57 2.57
CA VAL A 142 -18.61 6.53 1.50
C VAL A 142 -17.99 7.90 1.78
N ARG A 143 -17.92 8.32 3.05
CA ARG A 143 -17.25 9.58 3.41
C ARG A 143 -15.76 9.52 3.13
N ILE A 144 -15.09 8.43 3.50
CA ILE A 144 -13.66 8.26 3.25
C ILE A 144 -13.40 8.14 1.76
N GLU A 145 -14.24 7.41 1.00
CA GLU A 145 -14.18 7.37 -0.47
C GLU A 145 -14.30 8.77 -1.09
N ALA A 146 -15.26 9.57 -0.62
CA ALA A 146 -15.43 10.95 -1.08
C ALA A 146 -14.23 11.84 -0.72
N MET A 147 -13.60 11.62 0.45
CA MET A 147 -12.37 12.32 0.82
C MET A 147 -11.23 11.96 -0.12
N VAL A 148 -11.03 10.66 -0.43
CA VAL A 148 -10.03 10.20 -1.41
C VAL A 148 -10.28 10.89 -2.76
N LEU A 149 -11.50 10.82 -3.28
CA LEU A 149 -11.87 11.42 -4.55
C LEU A 149 -11.54 12.91 -4.58
N ARG A 150 -11.85 13.65 -3.52
CA ARG A 150 -11.57 15.09 -3.48
C ARG A 150 -10.07 15.40 -3.53
N GLU A 151 -9.24 14.60 -2.86
CA GLU A 151 -7.79 14.81 -2.89
C GLU A 151 -7.18 14.40 -4.25
N GLU A 152 -7.76 13.43 -4.96
CA GLU A 152 -7.25 12.95 -6.26
C GLU A 152 -7.77 13.73 -7.46
N PHE A 153 -8.95 14.36 -7.36
CA PHE A 153 -9.66 14.93 -8.49
C PHE A 153 -8.82 15.96 -9.26
N PHE A 154 -8.30 16.98 -8.57
CA PHE A 154 -7.52 18.03 -9.23
C PHE A 154 -6.18 17.52 -9.80
N PRO A 155 -5.37 16.72 -9.07
CA PRO A 155 -4.19 16.08 -9.64
C PRO A 155 -4.50 15.25 -10.88
N CYS A 156 -5.58 14.46 -10.87
CA CYS A 156 -5.99 13.63 -12.00
C CYS A 156 -6.38 14.50 -13.21
N CYS A 157 -7.21 15.52 -13.02
CA CYS A 157 -7.56 16.46 -14.08
C CYS A 157 -6.35 17.19 -14.66
N ALA A 158 -5.39 17.58 -13.81
CA ALA A 158 -4.16 18.25 -14.26
C ALA A 158 -3.28 17.32 -15.11
N ALA A 159 -3.10 16.07 -14.68
CA ALA A 159 -2.37 15.07 -15.44
C ALA A 159 -3.02 14.79 -16.80
N MET A 160 -4.35 14.57 -16.81
CA MET A 160 -5.10 14.37 -18.05
C MET A 160 -5.01 15.58 -18.99
N GLY A 161 -5.11 16.79 -18.44
CA GLY A 161 -4.95 18.02 -19.21
C GLY A 161 -3.58 18.12 -19.87
N HIS A 162 -2.53 17.79 -19.13
CA HIS A 162 -1.16 17.75 -19.65
C HIS A 162 -0.99 16.73 -20.79
N ASP A 163 -1.52 15.52 -20.63
CA ASP A 163 -1.45 14.47 -21.65
C ASP A 163 -2.18 14.88 -22.94
N ILE A 164 -3.36 15.51 -22.80
CA ILE A 164 -4.13 16.05 -23.93
C ILE A 164 -3.33 17.15 -24.63
N ASP A 165 -2.67 18.03 -23.88
CA ASP A 165 -1.86 19.11 -24.42
C ASP A 165 -0.68 18.58 -25.23
N ILE A 166 -0.01 17.53 -24.74
CA ILE A 166 1.06 16.83 -25.47
C ILE A 166 0.54 16.28 -26.79
N ILE A 167 -0.56 15.51 -26.78
CA ILE A 167 -1.12 14.91 -28.01
C ILE A 167 -1.53 16.00 -28.99
N ARG A 168 -2.15 17.07 -28.50
CA ARG A 168 -2.58 18.21 -29.31
C ARG A 168 -1.39 18.92 -29.95
N ALA A 169 -0.32 19.16 -29.20
CA ALA A 169 0.91 19.78 -29.70
C ALA A 169 1.57 18.89 -30.76
N ALA A 170 1.81 17.61 -30.45
CA ALA A 170 2.41 16.65 -31.37
C ALA A 170 1.61 16.51 -32.68
N THR A 171 0.27 16.45 -32.59
CA THR A 171 -0.59 16.38 -33.79
C THR A 171 -0.49 17.66 -34.62
N LYS A 172 -0.48 18.83 -33.98
CA LYS A 172 -0.32 20.10 -34.69
C LYS A 172 1.05 20.22 -35.36
N GLU A 173 2.11 19.81 -34.69
CA GLU A 173 3.46 19.79 -35.26
C GLU A 173 3.52 18.85 -36.47
N LEU A 174 2.98 17.64 -36.34
CA LEU A 174 2.93 16.65 -37.42
C LEU A 174 2.17 17.18 -38.65
N MET A 175 0.99 17.78 -38.43
CA MET A 175 0.12 18.27 -39.51
C MET A 175 0.65 19.55 -40.18
N ASN A 176 1.54 20.29 -39.53
CA ASN A 176 2.08 21.55 -40.05
C ASN A 176 3.56 21.47 -40.45
N CYS A 177 4.21 20.31 -40.29
CA CYS A 177 5.63 20.14 -40.65
C CYS A 177 5.78 19.92 -42.15
N GLU A 178 6.11 21.01 -42.86
CA GLU A 178 6.31 21.01 -44.31
C GLU A 178 7.46 20.08 -44.73
N GLU A 179 8.53 20.01 -43.94
CA GLU A 179 9.69 19.15 -44.21
C GLU A 179 9.31 17.67 -44.15
N LEU A 180 8.52 17.28 -43.14
CA LEU A 180 8.02 15.91 -43.05
C LEU A 180 7.14 15.59 -44.26
N HIS A 181 6.24 16.49 -44.64
CA HIS A 181 5.42 16.31 -45.83
C HIS A 181 6.27 16.15 -47.10
N ALA A 182 7.35 16.94 -47.25
CA ALA A 182 8.27 16.80 -48.38
C ALA A 182 8.97 15.43 -48.39
N ILE A 183 9.43 14.94 -47.23
CA ILE A 183 10.02 13.59 -47.10
C ILE A 183 9.00 12.51 -47.49
N LEU A 184 7.76 12.60 -47.02
CA LEU A 184 6.71 11.63 -47.37
C LEU A 184 6.46 11.60 -48.88
N HIS A 185 6.44 12.75 -49.56
CA HIS A 185 6.31 12.82 -51.01
C HIS A 185 7.51 12.17 -51.73
N LEU A 186 8.73 12.44 -51.29
CA LEU A 186 9.94 11.85 -51.87
C LEU A 186 9.95 10.33 -51.72
N VAL A 187 9.57 9.82 -50.54
CA VAL A 187 9.44 8.38 -50.29
C VAL A 187 8.39 7.75 -51.21
N LEU A 188 7.23 8.39 -51.38
CA LEU A 188 6.19 7.90 -52.29
C LEU A 188 6.70 7.83 -53.74
N GLN A 189 7.38 8.88 -54.20
CA GLN A 189 7.96 8.92 -55.55
C GLN A 189 9.01 7.83 -55.76
N ALA A 190 9.95 7.68 -54.82
CA ALA A 190 10.99 6.65 -54.89
C ALA A 190 10.37 5.25 -54.88
N GLY A 191 9.41 5.00 -54.00
CA GLY A 191 8.68 3.73 -53.92
C GLY A 191 7.93 3.40 -55.21
N ASN A 192 7.27 4.39 -55.83
CA ASN A 192 6.57 4.21 -57.10
C ASN A 192 7.52 3.90 -58.27
N ILE A 193 8.69 4.54 -58.31
CA ILE A 193 9.72 4.28 -59.34
C ILE A 193 10.28 2.86 -59.16
N MET A 194 10.66 2.48 -57.94
CA MET A 194 11.24 1.18 -57.65
C MET A 194 10.28 0.01 -57.90
N ASN A 195 8.98 0.21 -57.66
CA ASN A 195 7.95 -0.82 -57.82
C ASN A 195 7.14 -0.68 -59.12
N ALA A 196 7.64 0.08 -60.09
CA ALA A 196 6.96 0.28 -61.37
C ALA A 196 6.65 -1.06 -62.07
N GLY A 197 5.41 -1.23 -62.53
CA GLY A 197 4.93 -2.46 -63.18
C GLY A 197 4.54 -3.60 -62.22
N GLY A 198 4.78 -3.44 -60.92
CA GLY A 198 4.30 -4.35 -59.88
C GLY A 198 2.99 -3.89 -59.23
N TYR A 199 2.41 -4.75 -58.37
CA TYR A 199 1.20 -4.44 -57.60
C TYR A 199 1.35 -3.22 -56.67
N ALA A 200 2.57 -2.91 -56.24
CA ALA A 200 2.88 -1.77 -55.38
C ALA A 200 3.30 -0.49 -56.15
N GLY A 201 3.25 -0.49 -57.49
CA GLY A 201 3.49 0.70 -58.30
C GLY A 201 2.25 1.62 -58.37
N ASN A 202 2.46 2.89 -58.69
CA ASN A 202 1.40 3.92 -58.80
C ASN A 202 0.53 4.09 -57.54
N ALA A 203 1.12 3.94 -56.35
CA ALA A 203 0.45 4.25 -55.09
C ALA A 203 0.19 5.76 -54.97
N VAL A 204 -0.95 6.12 -54.36
CA VAL A 204 -1.32 7.50 -54.00
C VAL A 204 -0.93 7.88 -52.57
N GLY A 205 -0.44 6.91 -51.79
CA GLY A 205 -0.02 7.07 -50.41
C GLY A 205 0.42 5.73 -49.82
N PHE A 206 1.03 5.79 -48.63
CA PHE A 206 1.48 4.62 -47.89
C PHE A 206 1.23 4.83 -46.39
N LYS A 207 1.28 3.75 -45.60
CA LYS A 207 1.11 3.83 -44.13
C LYS A 207 2.39 4.41 -43.51
N LEU A 208 2.29 5.32 -42.53
CA LEU A 208 3.49 5.87 -41.85
C LEU A 208 4.40 4.77 -41.26
N SER A 209 3.83 3.63 -40.85
CA SER A 209 4.61 2.47 -40.37
C SER A 209 5.63 1.96 -41.40
N SER A 210 5.39 2.15 -42.71
CA SER A 210 6.31 1.76 -43.78
C SER A 210 7.60 2.59 -43.78
N LEU A 211 7.63 3.75 -43.11
CA LEU A 211 8.87 4.53 -42.93
C LEU A 211 9.93 3.72 -42.17
N LEU A 212 9.51 2.87 -41.23
CA LEU A 212 10.42 2.05 -40.44
C LEU A 212 11.15 0.99 -41.30
N SER A 213 10.52 0.55 -42.39
CA SER A 213 11.09 -0.44 -43.32
C SER A 213 11.94 0.18 -44.43
N LEU A 214 12.09 1.51 -44.50
CA LEU A 214 12.91 2.14 -45.54
C LEU A 214 14.38 1.71 -45.44
N ALA A 215 14.90 1.54 -44.23
CA ALA A 215 16.27 1.08 -43.99
C ALA A 215 16.53 -0.35 -44.48
N ASP A 216 15.48 -1.16 -44.66
CA ASP A 216 15.59 -2.54 -45.15
C ASP A 216 15.80 -2.61 -46.66
N THR A 217 15.56 -1.50 -47.38
CA THR A 217 15.79 -1.40 -48.81
C THR A 217 17.28 -1.23 -49.09
N LYS A 218 17.91 -2.25 -49.68
CA LYS A 218 19.35 -2.25 -49.99
C LYS A 218 19.62 -1.84 -51.43
N ALA A 219 20.72 -1.13 -51.63
CA ALA A 219 21.25 -0.84 -52.97
C ALA A 219 21.83 -2.11 -53.60
N ASN A 220 21.74 -2.20 -54.94
CA ASN A 220 22.29 -3.33 -55.71
C ASN A 220 23.84 -3.37 -55.73
N LYS A 221 24.51 -2.33 -55.25
CA LYS A 221 25.96 -2.28 -55.03
C LYS A 221 26.23 -1.71 -53.62
N PRO A 222 27.24 -2.23 -52.90
CA PRO A 222 27.58 -1.74 -51.57
C PRO A 222 28.08 -0.30 -51.58
#